data_AF-R9JAG9-F1
#
_entry.id   AF-R9JAG9-F1
#
_cell.length_a   1.000
_cell.length_b   1.000
_cell.length_c   1.000
_cell.angle_alpha   90.00
_cell.angle_beta   90.00
_cell.angle_gamma   90.00
#
_symmetry.space_group_name_H-M   'P 1'
#
loop_
_entity.id
_entity.type
_entity.pdbx_description
1 polymer ?
#
loop_
_entity_poly.entity_id
_entity_poly.type
_entity_poly.pdbx_seq_one_letter_code
_entity_poly.pdbx_strand_id
1 'polypeptide(L)'
;MIKEVNQACEKLNDTLGISVELPNPKKKALKTAAVCNLVVGAGLVAAGILFPSKSCALLGGISVISSAVLKKESKNKTHES
;
A
#
# COMPACT_ATOMS: atom_id res chain seq x y z
N MET A 1 2.14 -13.14 -4.22
CA MET A 1 1.27 -12.20 -3.48
C MET A 1 0.02 -12.85 -2.90
N ILE A 2 -1.13 -12.97 -3.59
CA ILE A 2 -2.37 -13.49 -2.94
C ILE A 2 -2.19 -14.92 -2.39
N LYS A 3 -1.49 -15.79 -3.13
CA LYS A 3 -1.16 -17.15 -2.65
C LYS A 3 -0.25 -17.16 -1.43
N GLU A 4 0.69 -16.23 -1.33
CA GLU A 4 1.61 -16.13 -0.19
C GLU A 4 0.92 -15.57 1.04
N VAL A 5 0.03 -14.59 0.87
CA VAL A 5 -0.81 -14.07 1.97
C VAL A 5 -1.75 -15.18 2.45
N ASN A 6 -2.33 -15.95 1.53
CA ASN A 6 -3.16 -17.09 1.89
C ASN A 6 -2.37 -18.14 2.68
N GLN A 7 -1.16 -18.47 2.22
CA GLN A 7 -0.27 -19.42 2.89
C GLN A 7 0.20 -18.92 4.27
N ALA A 8 0.47 -17.62 4.42
CA ALA A 8 0.83 -17.04 5.71
C ALA A 8 -0.35 -17.06 6.69
N CYS A 9 -1.56 -16.75 6.22
CA CYS A 9 -2.77 -16.86 7.02
C CYS A 9 -3.12 -18.31 7.39
N GLU A 10 -2.91 -19.29 6.49
CA GLU A 10 -3.06 -20.72 6.83
C GLU A 10 -2.09 -21.12 7.94
N LYS A 11 -0.81 -20.74 7.84
CA LYS A 11 0.18 -21.01 8.89
C LYS A 11 -0.18 -20.37 10.24
N LEU A 12 -0.74 -19.17 10.21
CA LEU A 12 -1.20 -18.47 11.41
C LEU A 12 -2.47 -19.11 11.99
N ASN A 13 -3.42 -19.53 11.15
CA ASN A 13 -4.59 -20.33 11.56
C ASN A 13 -4.16 -21.62 12.27
N ASP A 14 -3.22 -22.38 11.68
CA ASP A 14 -2.71 -23.64 12.26
C ASP A 14 -1.98 -23.40 13.59
N THR A 15 -1.20 -22.32 13.68
CA THR A 15 -0.44 -21.98 14.90
C THR A 15 -1.35 -21.51 16.03
N LEU A 16 -2.44 -20.81 15.70
CA LEU A 16 -3.33 -20.19 16.68
C LEU A 16 -4.61 -21.01 16.92
N GLY A 17 -4.81 -22.13 16.20
CA GLY A 17 -5.99 -22.99 16.31
C GLY A 17 -7.30 -22.34 15.88
N ILE A 18 -7.24 -21.22 15.16
CA ILE A 18 -8.40 -20.48 14.67
C ILE A 18 -8.67 -20.89 13.23
N SER A 19 -9.93 -21.03 12.84
CA SER A 19 -10.32 -21.28 11.45
C SER A 19 -10.92 -20.01 10.87
N VAL A 20 -10.05 -19.15 10.34
CA VAL A 20 -10.46 -17.99 9.54
C VAL A 20 -10.58 -18.45 8.08
N GLU A 21 -11.80 -18.45 7.54
CA GLU A 21 -12.04 -18.70 6.13
C GLU A 21 -11.51 -17.51 5.32
N LEU A 22 -10.50 -17.75 4.48
CA LEU A 22 -9.89 -16.71 3.69
C LEU A 22 -10.77 -16.41 2.47
N PRO A 23 -11.18 -15.15 2.26
CA PRO A 23 -11.99 -14.79 1.10
C PRO A 23 -11.16 -15.02 -0.16
N ASN A 24 -11.48 -16.08 -0.92
CA ASN A 24 -10.82 -16.37 -2.18
C ASN A 24 -11.25 -15.32 -3.22
N PRO A 25 -10.35 -14.40 -3.64
CA PRO A 25 -10.73 -13.33 -4.53
C PRO A 25 -11.10 -13.91 -5.90
N LYS A 26 -12.36 -13.72 -6.31
CA LYS A 26 -12.86 -14.20 -7.61
C LYS A 26 -11.96 -13.69 -8.73
N LYS A 27 -11.57 -14.57 -9.66
CA LYS A 27 -10.69 -14.23 -10.81
C LYS A 27 -11.16 -12.99 -11.58
N LYS A 28 -12.49 -12.77 -11.64
CA LYS A 28 -13.10 -11.59 -12.25
C LYS A 28 -12.79 -10.29 -11.49
N ALA A 29 -12.85 -10.31 -10.16
CA ALA A 29 -12.52 -9.15 -9.32
C ALA A 29 -11.04 -8.78 -9.46
N LEU A 30 -10.15 -9.77 -9.53
CA LEU A 30 -8.72 -9.54 -9.76
C LEU A 30 -8.44 -8.93 -11.14
N LYS A 31 -9.11 -9.42 -12.19
CA LYS A 31 -8.98 -8.87 -13.53
C LYS A 31 -9.50 -7.43 -13.60
N THR A 32 -10.64 -7.15 -12.96
CA THR A 32 -11.19 -5.79 -12.87
C THR A 32 -10.27 -4.87 -12.09
N ALA A 33 -9.75 -5.29 -10.93
CA ALA A 33 -8.81 -4.51 -10.14
C ALA A 33 -7.52 -4.22 -10.93
N ALA A 34 -7.00 -5.21 -11.65
CA ALA A 34 -5.82 -5.04 -12.49
C ALA A 34 -6.07 -4.00 -13.61
N VAL A 35 -7.20 -4.08 -14.31
CA VAL A 35 -7.56 -3.11 -15.36
C VAL A 35 -7.78 -1.72 -14.76
N CYS A 36 -8.47 -1.62 -13.63
CA CYS A 36 -8.74 -0.34 -12.99
C CYS A 36 -7.44 0.32 -12.50
N ASN A 37 -6.56 -0.44 -11.83
CA ASN A 37 -5.25 0.03 -11.41
C ASN A 37 -4.37 0.42 -12.61
N LEU A 38 -4.45 -0.30 -13.73
CA LEU A 38 -3.72 0.04 -14.96
C LEU A 38 -4.22 1.37 -15.54
N VAL A 39 -5.53 1.58 -15.61
CA VAL A 39 -6.13 2.83 -16.12
C VAL A 39 -5.79 4.01 -15.21
N VAL A 40 -5.97 3.85 -13.90
CA VAL A 40 -5.64 4.88 -12.91
C VAL A 40 -4.14 5.19 -12.94
N GLY A 41 -3.29 4.16 -12.98
CA GLY A 41 -1.85 4.30 -13.07
C GLY A 41 -1.40 5.03 -14.34
N ALA A 42 -1.90 4.61 -15.51
CA ALA A 42 -1.60 5.25 -16.78
C ALA A 42 -2.08 6.70 -16.82
N GLY A 43 -3.28 6.98 -16.28
CA GLY A 43 -3.81 8.33 -16.16
C GLY A 43 -2.96 9.23 -15.27
N LEU A 44 -2.50 8.70 -14.12
CA LEU A 44 -1.62 9.43 -13.21
C LEU A 44 -0.25 9.72 -13.82
N VAL A 45 0.32 8.78 -14.57
CA VAL A 45 1.59 8.96 -15.29
C VAL A 45 1.43 10.04 -16.37
N ALA A 46 0.38 9.97 -17.19
CA ALA A 46 0.12 10.96 -18.23
C ALA A 46 -0.13 12.36 -17.64
N ALA A 47 -0.93 12.46 -16.58
CA ALA A 47 -1.16 13.70 -15.86
C ALA A 47 0.14 14.26 -15.25
N GLY A 48 0.99 13.39 -14.69
CA GLY A 48 2.30 13.78 -14.14
C GLY A 48 3.25 14.35 -15.20
N ILE A 49 3.28 13.75 -16.40
CA ILE A 49 4.09 14.24 -17.54
C ILE A 49 3.59 15.60 -18.03
N LEU A 50 2.26 15.82 -18.03
CA LEU A 50 1.65 17.06 -18.50
C LEU A 50 1.73 18.21 -17.48
N PHE A 51 1.94 17.91 -16.19
CA PHE A 51 2.00 18.90 -15.10
C PHE A 51 3.40 19.11 -14.45
N PRO A 52 4.51 19.19 -15.21
CA PRO A 52 5.82 18.85 -14.68
C PRO A 52 6.48 19.88 -13.75
N SER A 53 6.02 21.13 -13.65
CA SER A 53 6.89 22.19 -13.07
C SER A 53 6.60 22.65 -11.63
N LYS A 54 5.41 22.39 -11.06
CA LYS A 54 5.08 22.81 -9.67
C LYS A 54 4.50 21.72 -8.78
N SER A 55 3.81 20.74 -9.35
CA SER A 55 3.15 19.68 -8.58
C SER A 55 4.14 18.66 -7.99
N CYS A 56 5.21 18.34 -8.71
CA CYS A 56 6.27 17.43 -8.22
C CYS A 56 6.99 17.97 -6.98
N ALA A 57 7.28 19.28 -6.95
CA ALA A 57 7.89 19.93 -5.79
C ALA A 57 6.94 19.94 -4.57
N LEU A 58 5.63 20.13 -4.81
CA LEU A 58 4.61 20.10 -3.75
C LEU A 58 4.45 18.68 -3.16
N LEU A 59 4.30 17.68 -4.02
CA LEU A 59 4.17 16.27 -3.59
C LEU A 59 5.45 15.76 -2.91
N GLY A 60 6.61 16.12 -3.47
CA GLY A 60 7.91 15.84 -2.85
C GLY A 60 8.06 16.53 -1.49
N GLY A 61 7.63 17.79 -1.37
CA GLY A 61 7.63 18.54 -0.11
C GLY A 61 6.76 17.89 0.96
N ILE A 62 5.53 17.49 0.62
CA ILE A 62 4.62 16.76 1.53
C ILE A 62 5.28 15.46 2.02
N SER A 63 5.93 14.72 1.13
CA SER A 63 6.65 13.48 1.48
C SER A 63 7.79 13.72 2.49
N VAL A 64 8.60 14.76 2.29
CA VAL A 64 9.70 15.11 3.19
C VAL A 64 9.18 15.57 4.56
N ILE A 65 8.13 16.40 4.60
CA ILE A 65 7.50 16.84 5.85
C ILE A 65 6.93 15.63 6.61
N SER A 66 6.20 14.75 5.92
CA SER A 66 5.65 13.54 6.52
C SER A 66 6.75 12.65 7.11
N SER A 67 7.87 12.50 6.39
CA SER A 67 9.03 11.74 6.87
C SER A 67 9.67 12.37 8.09
N ALA A 68 9.74 13.71 8.16
CA ALA A 68 10.29 14.43 9.30
C ALA A 68 9.40 14.28 10.55
N VAL A 69 8.07 14.35 10.39
CA VAL A 69 7.11 14.10 11.48
C VAL A 69 7.23 12.66 11.96
N LEU A 70 7.24 11.68 11.06
CA LEU A 70 7.36 10.27 11.41
C LEU A 70 8.68 9.97 12.14
N LYS A 71 9.79 10.61 11.74
CA LYS A 71 11.08 10.47 12.43
C LYS A 71 11.04 11.08 13.84
N LYS A 72 10.31 12.17 14.05
CA LYS A 72 10.10 12.77 15.38
C LYS A 72 9.25 11.87 16.28
N GLU A 73 8.14 11.35 15.74
CA GLU A 73 7.27 10.40 16.45
C GLU A 73 8.04 9.12 16.81
N SER A 74 8.83 8.58 15.89
CA SER A 74 9.68 7.41 16.13
C SER A 74 10.73 7.66 17.22
N LYS A 75 11.36 8.84 17.27
CA LYS A 75 12.28 9.20 18.37
C LYS A 75 11.59 9.37 19.71
N ASN A 76 10.37 9.91 19.74
CA ASN A 76 9.58 9.98 20.98
C ASN A 76 9.22 8.59 21.51
N LYS A 77 8.88 7.65 20.62
CA LYS A 77 8.59 6.25 20.99
C LYS A 77 9.81 5.48 21.52
N THR A 78 11.04 5.88 21.17
CA THR A 78 12.28 5.30 21.72
C THR A 78 12.64 5.86 23.09
N HIS A 79 12.12 7.03 23.47
CA HIS A 79 12.43 7.68 24.77
C HIS A 79 11.39 7.34 25.86
N GLU A 80 10.32 6.63 25.50
CA GLU A 80 9.26 6.15 26.41
C GLU A 80 9.41 4.65 26.74
N SER A 81 10.51 4.00 26.33
CA SER A 81 10.76 2.58 26.56
C SER A 81 12.00 2.30 27.40
#